data_AF-A0A6I9S1M9-F1
#
_entry.id   AF-A0A6I9S1M9-F1
#
_cell.length_a   1.000
_cell.length_b   1.000
_cell.length_c   1.000
_cell.angle_alpha   90.00
_cell.angle_beta   90.00
_cell.angle_gamma   90.00
#
_symmetry.space_group_name_H-M   'P 1'
#
loop_
_entity.id
_entity.type
_entity.pdbx_description
1 polymer ?
#
loop_
_entity_poly.entity_id
_entity_poly.type
_entity_poly.pdbx_seq_one_letter_code
_entity_poly.pdbx_strand_id
1 'polypeptide(L)'
;MADSFTIQISSNLVNRLSGDENNIKKKTKKPKAKVAREPHQPKVKPTPNTPTSSSGGAWPLQPPMFLPVAPPPPPAIAELEAIRSVLQESERVVEKLEKQESSMLQELNQRAKELRNKEFKLPYQNPIPCTAEREACLQCYKEHAKDPLKCAQVVKNFADCARQARQQVS
;
A
#
# COMPACT_ATOMS: atom_id res chain seq x y z
N MET A 1 -26.96 -12.87 -3.41
CA MET A 1 -25.89 -13.85 -3.69
C MET A 1 -24.72 -13.46 -2.82
N ALA A 2 -24.40 -14.24 -1.80
CA ALA A 2 -23.31 -13.96 -0.87
C ALA A 2 -22.19 -14.95 -1.15
N ASP A 3 -21.16 -14.50 -1.86
CA ASP A 3 -20.00 -15.32 -2.14
C ASP A 3 -19.09 -15.35 -0.91
N SER A 4 -19.07 -16.48 -0.22
CA SER A 4 -18.18 -16.76 0.90
C SER A 4 -16.78 -17.02 0.38
N PHE A 5 -15.90 -16.01 0.41
CA PHE A 5 -14.48 -16.18 0.11
C PHE A 5 -13.77 -16.85 1.29
N THR A 6 -13.77 -18.19 1.32
CA THR A 6 -12.96 -18.96 2.26
C THR A 6 -11.57 -19.18 1.68
N ILE A 7 -10.56 -18.59 2.31
CA ILE A 7 -9.16 -18.84 1.95
C ILE A 7 -8.75 -20.18 2.56
N GLN A 8 -8.53 -21.19 1.71
CA GLN A 8 -7.95 -22.46 2.15
C GLN A 8 -6.42 -22.36 2.13
N ILE A 9 -5.82 -22.32 3.31
CA ILE A 9 -4.37 -22.36 3.45
C ILE A 9 -3.95 -23.82 3.57
N SER A 10 -3.09 -24.27 2.66
CA SER A 10 -2.59 -25.65 2.68
C SER A 10 -1.63 -25.85 3.86
N SER A 11 -1.74 -27.00 4.52
CA SER A 11 -0.85 -27.40 5.62
C SER A 11 0.63 -27.45 5.21
N ASN A 12 0.91 -27.67 3.92
CA ASN A 12 2.26 -27.62 3.37
C ASN A 12 2.86 -26.21 3.45
N LEU A 13 2.06 -25.17 3.16
CA LEU A 13 2.51 -23.78 3.26
C LEU A 13 2.90 -23.42 4.70
N VAL A 14 2.08 -23.85 5.67
CA VAL A 14 2.34 -23.64 7.09
C VAL A 14 3.66 -24.29 7.50
N ASN A 15 3.88 -25.55 7.12
CA ASN A 15 5.12 -26.26 7.44
C ASN A 15 6.38 -25.63 6.81
N ARG A 16 6.26 -25.00 5.64
CA ARG A 16 7.38 -24.27 5.01
C ARG A 16 7.70 -22.95 5.70
N LEU A 17 6.71 -22.30 6.33
CA LEU A 17 6.88 -21.05 7.06
C LEU A 17 7.28 -21.29 8.52
N SER A 18 6.87 -22.40 9.11
CA SER A 18 7.22 -22.81 10.48
C SER A 18 8.58 -23.51 10.59
N GLY A 19 9.23 -23.81 9.47
CA GLY A 19 10.56 -24.40 9.44
C GLY A 19 11.64 -23.39 9.79
N ASP A 20 12.19 -23.54 11.00
CA ASP A 20 13.39 -22.91 11.53
C ASP A 20 14.50 -22.76 10.47
N GLU A 21 15.13 -21.58 10.44
CA GLU A 21 16.11 -21.07 9.48
C GLU A 21 17.47 -21.81 9.51
N ASN A 22 17.47 -23.11 9.81
CA ASN A 22 18.69 -23.87 10.00
C ASN A 22 18.68 -25.13 9.13
N ASN A 23 19.49 -25.07 8.07
CA ASN A 23 20.00 -26.17 7.22
C ASN A 23 19.39 -26.35 5.81
N ILE A 24 19.50 -25.33 4.95
CA ILE A 24 19.59 -25.55 3.49
C ILE A 24 20.82 -24.83 2.92
N LYS A 25 22.01 -25.30 3.33
CA LYS A 25 23.21 -25.19 2.50
C LYS A 25 23.12 -26.26 1.39
N LYS A 26 22.39 -25.98 0.32
CA LYS A 26 22.50 -26.75 -0.94
C LYS A 26 22.66 -25.79 -2.12
N LYS A 27 23.86 -25.86 -2.72
CA LYS A 27 24.25 -25.21 -3.97
C LYS A 27 23.18 -25.41 -5.05
N THR A 28 22.50 -24.35 -5.45
CA THR A 28 21.69 -24.35 -6.68
C THR A 28 22.50 -23.72 -7.80
N LYS A 29 22.89 -24.56 -8.77
CA LYS A 29 23.56 -24.15 -10.01
C LYS A 29 22.61 -23.29 -10.85
N LYS A 30 23.11 -22.15 -11.32
CA LYS A 30 22.45 -21.20 -12.24
C LYS A 30 22.00 -21.90 -13.53
N PRO A 31 20.71 -21.88 -13.92
CA PRO A 31 20.32 -22.22 -15.28
C PRO A 31 20.53 -21.02 -16.21
N LYS A 32 21.33 -21.21 -17.27
CA LYS A 32 21.53 -20.25 -18.36
C LYS A 32 20.23 -20.11 -19.17
N ALA A 33 19.85 -18.87 -19.45
CA ALA A 33 18.81 -18.53 -20.42
C ALA A 33 19.21 -19.04 -21.82
N LYS A 34 18.29 -19.78 -22.47
CA LYS A 34 18.34 -20.06 -23.90
C LYS A 34 17.20 -19.29 -24.57
N VAL A 35 17.58 -18.24 -25.27
CA VAL A 35 16.80 -17.56 -26.30
C VAL A 35 16.72 -18.47 -27.52
N ALA A 36 15.52 -18.77 -27.99
CA ALA A 36 15.16 -19.32 -29.29
C ALA A 36 13.63 -19.20 -29.40
N ARG A 37 12.98 -18.84 -30.49
CA ARG A 37 13.31 -18.37 -31.83
C ARG A 37 11.94 -17.93 -32.40
N GLU A 38 11.93 -16.86 -33.17
CA GLU A 38 10.81 -16.28 -33.90
C GLU A 38 9.99 -17.34 -34.72
N PRO A 39 8.65 -17.27 -34.77
CA PRO A 39 7.83 -18.17 -35.58
C PRO A 39 7.97 -17.90 -37.09
N HIS A 40 8.38 -18.93 -37.83
CA HIS A 40 8.53 -18.89 -39.29
C HIS A 40 7.19 -18.72 -40.03
N GLN A 41 7.18 -17.76 -40.95
CA GLN A 41 6.24 -17.65 -42.09
C GLN A 41 6.18 -18.94 -42.94
N PRO A 42 5.03 -19.29 -43.51
CA PRO A 42 4.91 -20.32 -44.53
C PRO A 42 5.44 -19.85 -45.91
N LYS A 43 6.20 -20.73 -46.52
CA LYS A 43 7.00 -20.57 -47.76
C LYS A 43 6.14 -20.91 -48.99
N VAL A 44 5.88 -19.95 -49.86
CA VAL A 44 5.26 -20.17 -51.19
C VAL A 44 6.35 -20.66 -52.17
N LYS A 45 6.06 -21.70 -52.95
CA LYS A 45 6.89 -22.20 -54.06
C LYS A 45 6.31 -21.79 -55.43
N PRO A 46 7.12 -21.70 -56.50
CA PRO A 46 6.80 -20.93 -57.71
C PRO A 46 6.47 -21.75 -58.98
N THR A 47 5.69 -21.10 -59.88
CA THR A 47 5.67 -21.10 -61.38
C THR A 47 5.42 -22.43 -62.15
N PRO A 48 5.08 -22.46 -63.48
CA PRO A 48 5.13 -21.40 -64.51
C PRO A 48 3.98 -21.30 -65.58
N ASN A 49 3.82 -20.06 -66.08
CA ASN A 49 3.56 -19.54 -67.44
C ASN A 49 2.92 -20.42 -68.55
N THR A 50 1.91 -19.86 -69.25
CA THR A 50 1.92 -19.66 -70.73
C THR A 50 0.82 -18.66 -71.17
N PRO A 51 0.99 -17.93 -72.29
CA PRO A 51 0.24 -16.71 -72.63
C PRO A 51 -0.84 -16.95 -73.71
N THR A 52 -1.81 -16.04 -73.84
CA THR A 52 -2.54 -15.84 -75.11
C THR A 52 -3.01 -14.38 -75.21
N SER A 53 -2.82 -13.83 -76.41
CA SER A 53 -3.28 -12.54 -76.94
C SER A 53 -4.82 -12.36 -76.80
N SER A 54 -5.45 -11.19 -76.91
CA SER A 54 -5.37 -10.21 -77.98
C SER A 54 -6.24 -8.96 -77.68
N SER A 55 -5.71 -7.78 -78.05
CA SER A 55 -6.36 -6.59 -78.66
C SER A 55 -7.72 -6.04 -78.18
N GLY A 56 -7.75 -4.74 -77.86
CA GLY A 56 -8.94 -3.89 -78.05
C GLY A 56 -8.91 -2.50 -77.42
N GLY A 57 -8.75 -1.45 -78.25
CA GLY A 57 -9.43 -0.14 -78.13
C GLY A 57 -8.90 0.92 -77.15
N ALA A 58 -8.35 2.02 -77.70
CA ALA A 58 -7.90 3.22 -76.99
C ALA A 58 -8.89 4.40 -77.16
N TRP A 59 -9.35 5.02 -76.05
CA TRP A 59 -9.84 6.41 -75.93
C TRP A 59 -9.55 6.91 -74.48
N PRO A 60 -9.27 8.22 -74.25
CA PRO A 60 -8.59 8.65 -73.03
C PRO A 60 -9.57 8.91 -71.87
N LEU A 61 -9.32 8.25 -70.73
CA LEU A 61 -9.96 8.52 -69.45
C LEU A 61 -9.29 9.75 -68.80
N GLN A 62 -10.09 10.73 -68.36
CA GLN A 62 -9.58 11.83 -67.53
C GLN A 62 -9.01 11.30 -66.20
N PRO A 63 -7.91 11.86 -65.66
CA PRO A 63 -7.34 11.40 -64.40
C PRO A 63 -8.24 11.81 -63.22
N PRO A 64 -8.44 10.94 -62.20
CA PRO A 64 -9.08 11.36 -60.96
C PRO A 64 -8.16 12.36 -60.26
N MET A 65 -8.71 13.48 -59.79
CA MET A 65 -7.99 14.41 -58.92
C MET A 65 -7.84 13.76 -57.55
N PHE A 66 -6.70 13.13 -57.30
CA PHE A 66 -6.33 12.63 -55.97
C PHE A 66 -5.90 13.82 -55.11
N LEU A 67 -6.69 14.15 -54.08
CA LEU A 67 -6.20 14.96 -52.96
C LEU A 67 -5.10 14.17 -52.24
N PRO A 68 -3.95 14.78 -51.89
CA PRO A 68 -2.92 14.09 -51.13
C PRO A 68 -3.49 13.75 -49.75
N VAL A 69 -3.68 12.45 -49.50
CA VAL A 69 -3.89 11.92 -48.15
C VAL A 69 -2.63 12.26 -47.36
N ALA A 70 -2.77 12.95 -46.24
CA ALA A 70 -1.64 13.27 -45.37
C ALA A 70 -0.89 11.96 -45.02
N PRO A 71 0.44 11.92 -45.16
CA PRO A 71 1.20 10.71 -44.88
C PRO A 71 0.97 10.31 -43.41
N PRO A 72 0.75 9.01 -43.12
CA PRO A 72 0.64 8.56 -41.75
C PRO A 72 1.92 8.92 -40.99
N PRO A 73 1.82 9.27 -39.69
CA PRO A 73 2.99 9.62 -38.89
C PRO A 73 4.00 8.47 -38.93
N PRO A 74 5.32 8.76 -38.95
CA PRO A 74 6.34 7.73 -38.98
C PRO A 74 6.18 6.79 -37.78
N PRO A 75 6.42 5.48 -37.95
CA PRO A 75 6.09 4.43 -36.96
C PRO A 75 6.71 4.69 -35.58
N ALA A 76 7.88 5.33 -35.53
CA ALA A 76 8.54 5.72 -34.29
C ALA A 76 7.73 6.71 -33.43
N ILE A 77 6.91 7.58 -34.03
CA ILE A 77 6.07 8.54 -33.29
C ILE A 77 4.89 7.82 -32.64
N ALA A 78 4.26 6.88 -33.35
CA ALA A 78 3.15 6.09 -32.84
C ALA A 78 3.58 5.20 -31.65
N GLU A 79 4.78 4.62 -31.71
CA GLU A 79 5.34 3.84 -30.59
C GLU A 79 5.59 4.71 -29.35
N LEU A 80 6.13 5.92 -29.52
CA LEU A 80 6.36 6.86 -28.42
C LEU A 80 5.04 7.33 -27.78
N GLU A 81 4.01 7.57 -28.58
CA GLU A 81 2.68 7.92 -28.07
C GLU A 81 2.04 6.76 -27.31
N ALA A 82 2.17 5.53 -27.80
CA ALA A 82 1.72 4.34 -27.10
C ALA A 82 2.43 4.18 -25.73
N ILE A 83 3.74 4.39 -25.67
CA ILE A 83 4.51 4.34 -24.41
C ILE A 83 4.02 5.43 -23.45
N ARG A 84 3.83 6.67 -23.91
CA ARG A 84 3.32 7.76 -23.07
C ARG A 84 1.92 7.46 -22.52
N SER A 85 1.05 6.89 -23.35
CA SER A 85 -0.29 6.50 -22.93
C SER A 85 -0.26 5.44 -21.83
N VAL A 86 0.60 4.43 -21.95
CA VAL A 86 0.78 3.40 -20.91
C VAL A 86 1.33 4.00 -19.62
N LEU A 87 2.30 4.91 -19.69
CA LEU A 87 2.84 5.59 -18.52
C LEU A 87 1.76 6.41 -17.81
N GLN A 88 0.98 7.19 -18.57
CA GLN A 88 -0.10 8.01 -18.00
C GLN A 88 -1.17 7.14 -17.34
N GLU A 89 -1.52 5.99 -17.94
CA GLU A 89 -2.49 5.08 -17.33
C GLU A 89 -1.91 4.43 -16.07
N SER A 90 -0.62 4.06 -16.08
CA SER A 90 0.04 3.52 -14.89
C SER A 90 0.05 4.51 -13.73
N GLU A 91 0.31 5.79 -14.00
CA GLU A 91 0.31 6.86 -13.00
C GLU A 91 -1.08 7.02 -12.37
N ARG A 92 -2.14 7.03 -13.19
CA ARG A 92 -3.53 7.09 -12.71
C ARG A 92 -3.91 5.89 -11.84
N VAL A 93 -3.44 4.70 -12.18
CA VAL A 93 -3.69 3.50 -11.39
C VAL A 93 -2.95 3.57 -10.06
N VAL A 94 -1.70 4.03 -10.06
CA VAL A 94 -0.91 4.23 -8.83
C VAL A 94 -1.60 5.23 -7.90
N GLU A 95 -2.02 6.39 -8.40
CA GLU A 95 -2.71 7.41 -7.59
C GLU A 95 -4.00 6.85 -6.94
N LYS A 96 -4.77 6.04 -7.68
CA LYS A 96 -5.96 5.37 -7.15
C LYS A 96 -5.61 4.37 -6.04
N LEU A 97 -4.54 3.60 -6.23
CA LEU A 97 -4.07 2.62 -5.24
C LEU A 97 -3.56 3.30 -3.97
N GLU A 98 -2.77 4.37 -4.10
CA GLU A 98 -2.29 5.16 -2.96
C GLU A 98 -3.44 5.77 -2.16
N LYS A 99 -4.47 6.26 -2.86
CA LYS A 99 -5.70 6.74 -2.22
C LYS A 99 -6.46 5.63 -1.50
N GLN A 100 -6.52 4.44 -2.08
CA GLN A 100 -7.17 3.29 -1.46
C GLN A 100 -6.38 2.81 -0.23
N GLU A 101 -5.05 2.75 -0.32
CA GLU A 101 -4.16 2.38 0.77
C GLU A 101 -4.28 3.35 1.95
N SER A 102 -4.22 4.65 1.69
CA SER A 102 -4.36 5.67 2.74
C SER A 102 -5.72 5.61 3.43
N SER A 103 -6.81 5.41 2.67
CA SER A 103 -8.15 5.20 3.24
C SER A 103 -8.20 3.95 4.12
N MET A 104 -7.61 2.84 3.67
CA MET A 104 -7.58 1.58 4.41
C MET A 104 -6.75 1.70 5.69
N LEU A 105 -5.59 2.36 5.63
CA LEU A 105 -4.75 2.62 6.81
C LEU A 105 -5.47 3.49 7.84
N GLN A 106 -6.19 4.51 7.39
CA GLN A 106 -6.99 5.34 8.28
C GLN A 106 -8.08 4.52 8.97
N GLU A 107 -8.80 3.66 8.23
CA GLU A 107 -9.81 2.78 8.82
C GLU A 107 -9.17 1.81 9.83
N LEU A 108 -8.09 1.13 9.47
CA LEU A 108 -7.39 0.20 10.36
C LEU A 108 -6.93 0.88 11.65
N ASN A 109 -6.35 2.08 11.55
CA ASN A 109 -5.90 2.84 12.72
C ASN A 109 -7.08 3.25 13.61
N GLN A 110 -8.18 3.69 13.00
CA GLN A 110 -9.39 4.03 13.72
C GLN A 110 -9.97 2.81 14.45
N ARG A 111 -10.08 1.66 13.77
CA ARG A 111 -10.54 0.39 14.36
C ARG A 111 -9.62 -0.10 15.48
N ALA A 112 -8.30 -0.03 15.29
CA ALA A 112 -7.33 -0.39 16.31
C ALA A 112 -7.45 0.52 17.56
N LYS A 113 -7.65 1.82 17.35
CA LYS A 113 -7.91 2.78 18.43
C LYS A 113 -9.21 2.47 19.16
N GLU A 114 -10.27 2.12 18.44
CA GLU A 114 -11.55 1.72 19.03
C GLU A 114 -11.44 0.45 19.86
N LEU A 115 -10.78 -0.60 19.34
CA LEU A 115 -10.55 -1.85 20.06
C LEU A 115 -9.74 -1.60 21.33
N ARG A 116 -8.63 -0.87 21.23
CA ARG A 116 -7.83 -0.46 22.40
C ARG A 116 -8.67 0.29 23.43
N ASN A 117 -9.53 1.21 22.99
CA ASN A 117 -10.40 1.98 23.88
C ASN A 117 -11.57 1.19 24.46
N LYS A 118 -11.94 0.04 23.89
CA LYS A 118 -13.05 -0.78 24.38
C LYS A 118 -12.54 -1.92 25.26
N GLU A 119 -11.51 -2.62 24.81
CA GLU A 119 -11.04 -3.87 25.41
C GLU A 119 -9.82 -3.66 26.30
N PHE A 120 -8.97 -2.68 25.98
CA PHE A 120 -7.71 -2.44 26.68
C PHE A 120 -7.69 -1.11 27.46
N LYS A 121 -8.87 -0.58 27.81
CA LYS A 121 -8.91 0.41 28.87
C LYS A 121 -8.48 -0.28 30.14
N LEU A 122 -7.44 0.24 30.79
CA LEU A 122 -7.18 -0.13 32.17
C LEU A 122 -8.50 0.08 32.94
N PRO A 123 -8.96 -0.92 33.74
CA PRO A 123 -10.10 -0.74 34.61
C PRO A 123 -9.96 0.61 35.29
N TYR A 124 -11.01 1.43 35.20
CA TYR A 124 -11.03 2.84 35.59
C TYR A 124 -9.95 3.15 36.62
N GLN A 125 -8.86 3.80 36.19
CA GLN A 125 -7.84 4.22 37.13
C GLN A 125 -8.52 5.23 38.04
N ASN A 126 -8.85 4.81 39.25
CA ASN A 126 -9.43 5.69 40.25
C ASN A 126 -8.56 6.96 40.27
N PRO A 127 -9.17 8.16 40.24
CA PRO A 127 -8.41 9.39 40.28
C PRO A 127 -7.45 9.31 41.46
N ILE A 128 -6.19 9.69 41.22
CA ILE A 128 -5.14 9.61 42.22
C ILE A 128 -5.66 10.29 43.48
N PRO A 129 -5.74 9.61 44.63
CA PRO A 129 -6.27 10.21 45.83
C PRO A 129 -5.36 11.36 46.28
N CYS A 130 -5.95 12.36 46.94
CA CYS A 130 -5.24 13.48 47.56
C CYS A 130 -4.55 14.46 46.59
N THR A 131 -5.09 14.63 45.37
CA THR A 131 -4.56 15.58 44.38
C THR A 131 -4.62 17.02 44.86
N ALA A 132 -5.73 17.44 45.46
CA ALA A 132 -5.91 18.81 45.96
C ALA A 132 -4.91 19.15 47.08
N GLU A 133 -4.74 18.24 48.04
CA GLU A 133 -3.82 18.39 49.16
C GLU A 133 -2.35 18.34 48.70
N ARG A 134 -2.05 17.53 47.69
CA ARG A 134 -0.73 17.49 47.03
C ARG A 134 -0.42 18.82 46.36
N GLU A 135 -1.36 19.37 45.60
CA GLU A 135 -1.19 20.66 44.93
C GLU A 135 -1.02 21.80 45.93
N ALA A 136 -1.82 21.80 47.00
CA ALA A 136 -1.68 22.75 48.10
C ALA A 136 -0.29 22.67 48.76
N CYS A 137 0.24 21.46 48.99
CA CYS A 137 1.60 21.27 49.53
C CYS A 137 2.66 21.87 48.59
N LEU A 138 2.57 21.57 47.29
CA LEU A 138 3.51 22.07 46.30
C LEU A 138 3.45 23.60 46.20
N GLN A 139 2.24 24.16 46.23
CA GLN A 139 2.02 25.59 46.19
C GLN A 139 2.61 26.28 47.43
N CYS A 140 2.37 25.73 48.61
CA CYS A 140 2.92 26.28 49.85
C CYS A 140 4.45 26.29 49.83
N TYR A 141 5.09 25.21 49.38
CA TYR A 141 6.56 25.17 49.30
C TYR A 141 7.14 26.13 48.25
N LYS A 142 6.42 26.39 47.16
CA LYS A 142 6.81 27.42 46.19
C LYS A 142 6.76 28.82 46.79
N GLU A 143 5.72 29.11 47.58
CA GLU A 143 5.52 30.42 48.23
C GLU A 143 6.45 30.63 49.44
N HIS A 144 6.81 29.55 50.14
CA HIS A 144 7.65 29.58 51.34
C HIS A 144 8.97 28.84 51.17
N ALA A 145 9.65 29.04 50.03
CA ALA A 145 10.92 28.36 49.73
C ALA A 145 12.04 28.61 50.76
N LYS A 146 12.03 29.77 51.42
CA LYS A 146 13.02 30.14 52.46
C LYS A 146 12.66 29.61 53.85
N ASP A 147 11.37 29.38 54.11
CA ASP A 147 10.86 28.91 55.41
C ASP A 147 9.90 27.72 55.22
N PRO A 148 10.42 26.51 54.91
CA PRO A 148 9.59 25.35 54.60
C PRO A 148 8.68 24.92 55.76
N LEU A 149 9.02 25.28 57.00
CA LEU A 149 8.25 24.95 58.21
C LEU A 149 6.88 25.65 58.26
N LYS A 150 6.68 26.76 57.52
CA LYS A 150 5.36 27.41 57.40
C LYS A 150 4.32 26.49 56.74
N CYS A 151 4.77 25.51 55.97
CA CYS A 151 3.91 24.54 55.29
C CYS A 151 3.53 23.32 56.14
N ALA A 152 3.93 23.26 57.42
CA ALA A 152 3.69 22.09 58.28
C ALA A 152 2.22 21.66 58.33
N GLN A 153 1.29 22.61 58.39
CA GLN A 153 -0.15 22.30 58.43
C GLN A 153 -0.65 21.71 57.10
N VAL A 154 -0.18 22.23 55.96
CA VAL A 154 -0.57 21.74 54.63
C VAL A 154 -0.03 20.33 54.40
N VAL A 155 1.21 20.08 54.83
CA VAL A 155 1.85 18.75 54.80
C VAL A 155 1.11 17.75 55.67
N LYS A 156 0.65 18.17 56.86
CA LYS A 156 -0.16 17.31 57.75
C LYS A 156 -1.46 16.90 57.08
N ASN A 157 -2.17 17.84 56.45
CA ASN A 157 -3.42 17.56 55.74
C ASN A 157 -3.20 16.55 54.59
N PHE A 158 -2.12 16.71 53.80
CA PHE A 158 -1.76 15.74 52.77
C PHE A 158 -1.42 14.36 53.33
N ALA A 159 -0.68 14.30 54.45
CA ALA A 159 -0.34 13.04 55.11
C ALA A 159 -1.58 12.31 55.66
N ASP A 160 -2.55 13.05 56.19
CA ASP A 160 -3.81 12.52 56.70
C ASP A 160 -4.69 11.99 55.57
N CYS A 161 -4.84 12.74 54.48
CA CYS A 161 -5.52 12.25 53.28
C CYS A 161 -4.85 10.98 52.74
N ALA A 162 -3.52 10.95 52.63
CA ALA A 162 -2.80 9.79 52.14
C ALA A 162 -2.97 8.56 53.05
N ARG A 163 -3.10 8.77 54.37
CA ARG A 163 -3.43 7.70 55.34
C ARG A 163 -4.83 7.14 55.09
N GLN A 164 -5.83 8.00 54.96
CA GLN A 164 -7.21 7.60 54.70
C GLN A 164 -7.32 6.86 53.36
N ALA A 165 -6.71 7.41 52.31
CA ALA A 165 -6.71 6.79 50.99
C ALA A 165 -6.13 5.37 50.98
N ARG A 166 -5.05 5.12 51.75
CA ARG A 166 -4.49 3.76 51.90
C ARG A 166 -5.42 2.79 52.62
N GLN A 167 -6.19 3.27 53.60
CA GLN A 167 -7.16 2.45 54.34
C GLN A 167 -8.35 2.04 53.47
N GLN A 168 -8.74 2.86 52.48
CA GLN A 168 -9.86 2.58 51.58
C GLN A 168 -9.54 1.55 50.47
N VAL A 169 -8.26 1.19 50.30
CA VAL A 169 -7.76 0.27 49.26
C VAL A 169 -7.24 -1.06 49.86
N SER A 170 -7.24 -1.20 51.20
CA SER A 170 -6.93 -2.44 51.90
C SER A 170 -8.19 -3.25 52.19
#